data_AF-A0A392PAD5-F1
#
_entry.id   AF-A0A392PAD5-F1
#
_cell.length_a   1.000
_cell.length_b   1.000
_cell.length_c   1.000
_cell.angle_alpha   90.00
_cell.angle_beta   90.00
_cell.angle_gamma   90.00
#
_symmetry.space_group_name_H-M   'P 1'
#
loop_
_entity.id
_entity.type
_entity.pdbx_description
1 polymer ?
#
loop_
_entity_poly.entity_id
_entity_poly.type
_entity_poly.pdbx_seq_one_letter_code
_entity_poly.pdbx_strand_id
1 'polypeptide(L)'
;TLTPGHDPVQKVTLVPRGQARGLTWFIPSEDPTLISKQQLFARIVGGLGGRAAEEIIFGEPEVTTGAAGDLQQITSLAKQMVVTFGMSDIGPWSLMDGSAQSGDVIMRMMARNSMSEKLAEDIDSAIKRISDEAYEI
;
A
#
# COMPACT_ATOMS: atom_id res chain seq x y z
N THR A 1 -0.61 -9.48 16.14
CA THR A 1 -0.67 -9.72 14.68
C THR A 1 0.38 -10.77 14.35
N LEU A 2 0.14 -11.61 13.34
CA LEU A 2 1.05 -12.71 13.01
C LEU A 2 2.25 -12.23 12.17
N THR A 3 2.15 -11.06 11.54
CA THR A 3 3.21 -10.45 10.73
C THR A 3 4.14 -9.59 11.59
N PRO A 4 5.46 -9.85 11.60
CA PRO A 4 6.43 -9.02 12.30
C PRO A 4 6.38 -7.55 11.85
N GLY A 5 6.30 -6.62 12.81
CA GLY A 5 6.24 -5.18 12.54
C GLY A 5 4.82 -4.63 12.31
N HIS A 6 3.78 -5.46 12.31
CA HIS A 6 2.40 -4.95 12.21
C HIS A 6 1.93 -4.38 13.55
N ASP A 7 1.32 -3.19 13.53
CA ASP A 7 0.64 -2.55 14.66
C ASP A 7 -0.38 -3.50 15.32
N PRO A 8 -0.47 -3.60 16.66
CA PRO A 8 -1.38 -4.54 17.31
C PRO A 8 -2.85 -4.14 17.10
N VAL A 9 -3.73 -5.14 16.96
CA VAL A 9 -5.17 -4.92 16.80
C VAL A 9 -5.75 -4.36 18.09
N GLN A 10 -6.45 -3.24 17.99
CA GLN A 10 -7.21 -2.64 19.08
C GLN A 10 -8.64 -3.17 19.13
N LYS A 11 -9.31 -3.22 17.97
CA LYS A 11 -10.73 -3.56 17.89
C LYS A 11 -11.10 -4.01 16.48
N VAL A 12 -11.99 -5.00 16.39
CA VAL A 12 -12.63 -5.44 15.14
C VAL A 12 -14.15 -5.24 15.29
N THR A 13 -14.82 -4.77 14.24
CA THR A 13 -16.28 -4.62 14.20
C THR A 13 -16.84 -5.02 12.84
N LEU A 14 -18.03 -5.64 12.86
CA LEU A 14 -18.88 -5.86 11.69
C LEU A 14 -20.06 -4.88 11.63
N VAL A 15 -20.13 -3.95 12.59
CA VAL A 15 -21.12 -2.88 12.57
C VAL A 15 -20.70 -1.86 11.50
N PRO A 16 -21.54 -1.61 10.47
CA PRO A 16 -21.20 -0.68 9.39
C PRO A 16 -20.93 0.73 9.91
N ARG A 17 -19.92 1.39 9.34
CA ARG A 17 -19.55 2.78 9.64
C ARG A 17 -19.13 3.47 8.35
N GLY A 18 -19.93 4.45 7.90
CA GLY A 18 -19.69 5.15 6.64
C GLY A 18 -19.80 4.19 5.45
N GLN A 19 -18.79 4.19 4.58
CA GLN A 19 -18.72 3.31 3.40
C GLN A 19 -18.25 1.88 3.74
N ALA A 20 -17.70 1.65 4.93
CA ALA A 20 -17.17 0.35 5.33
C ALA A 20 -18.23 -0.51 6.02
N ARG A 21 -18.33 -1.79 5.61
CA ARG A 21 -19.23 -2.79 6.21
C ARG A 21 -18.64 -3.45 7.47
N GLY A 22 -17.33 -3.37 7.63
CA GLY A 22 -16.59 -3.79 8.82
C GLY A 22 -15.26 -3.04 8.88
N LEU A 23 -14.68 -2.92 10.06
CA LEU A 23 -13.43 -2.18 10.27
C LEU A 23 -12.57 -2.86 11.35
N THR A 24 -11.26 -2.81 11.13
CA THR A 24 -10.24 -3.20 12.10
C THR A 24 -9.42 -1.96 12.47
N TRP A 25 -9.35 -1.65 13.76
CA TRP A 25 -8.51 -0.59 14.29
C TRP A 25 -7.23 -1.17 14.87
N PHE A 26 -6.13 -0.47 14.64
CA PHE A 26 -4.80 -0.81 15.15
C PHE A 26 -4.33 0.28 16.11
N ILE A 27 -3.52 -0.11 17.09
CA ILE A 27 -2.86 0.82 18.00
C ILE A 27 -1.58 1.30 17.29
N PRO A 28 -1.44 2.59 16.97
CA PRO A 28 -0.23 3.09 16.34
C PRO A 28 1.01 2.81 17.18
N SER A 29 2.14 2.55 16.53
CA SER A 29 3.46 2.51 17.17
C SER A 29 3.81 3.83 17.88
N GLU A 30 4.68 3.75 18.89
CA GLU A 30 5.04 4.87 19.78
C GLU A 30 5.55 6.11 19.03
N ASP A 31 6.23 5.92 17.90
CA ASP A 31 6.65 7.01 17.01
C ASP A 31 5.96 6.87 15.63
N PRO A 32 4.91 7.66 15.34
CA PRO A 32 4.23 7.63 14.05
C PRO A 32 5.00 8.33 12.93
N THR A 33 6.13 9.01 13.25
CA THR A 33 6.90 9.77 12.28
C THR A 33 7.99 8.94 11.58
N LEU A 34 8.46 7.88 12.24
CA LEU A 34 9.49 7.00 11.73
C LEU A 34 8.92 5.60 11.50
N ILE A 35 8.56 5.31 10.25
CA ILE A 35 7.98 4.02 9.86
C ILE A 35 8.99 3.26 9.00
N SER A 36 9.40 2.08 9.48
CA SER A 36 10.33 1.20 8.77
C SER A 36 9.70 0.54 7.54
N LYS A 37 10.55 0.09 6.60
CA LYS A 37 10.13 -0.73 5.45
C LYS A 37 9.30 -1.95 5.88
N GLN A 38 9.70 -2.60 6.99
CA GLN A 38 9.02 -3.76 7.53
C GLN A 38 7.61 -3.44 8.04
N GLN A 39 7.44 -2.31 8.75
CA GLN A 39 6.12 -1.87 9.22
C GLN A 39 5.20 -1.50 8.05
N LEU A 40 5.71 -0.81 7.03
CA LEU A 40 4.92 -0.49 5.83
C LEU A 40 4.50 -1.76 5.09
N PHE A 41 5.43 -2.70 4.90
CA PHE A 41 5.13 -3.99 4.29
C PHE A 41 4.11 -4.79 5.11
N ALA A 42 4.25 -4.82 6.44
CA ALA A 42 3.30 -5.48 7.32
C ALA A 42 1.88 -4.88 7.21
N ARG A 43 1.75 -3.55 7.02
CA ARG A 43 0.46 -2.91 6.75
C ARG A 43 -0.16 -3.34 5.42
N ILE A 44 0.66 -3.54 4.39
CA ILE A 44 0.19 -4.07 3.09
C ILE A 44 -0.34 -5.50 3.27
N VAL A 45 0.39 -6.36 3.97
CA VAL A 45 -0.04 -7.74 4.31
C VAL A 45 -1.37 -7.70 5.07
N GLY A 46 -1.48 -6.85 6.10
CA GLY A 46 -2.71 -6.70 6.88
C GLY A 46 -3.91 -6.24 6.05
N GLY A 47 -3.71 -5.31 5.11
CA GLY A 47 -4.76 -4.82 4.21
C GLY A 47 -5.24 -5.88 3.21
N LEU A 48 -4.35 -6.78 2.78
CA LEU A 48 -4.68 -7.87 1.87
C LEU A 48 -5.39 -9.06 2.55
N GLY A 49 -5.27 -9.18 3.87
CA GLY A 49 -5.80 -10.32 4.62
C GLY A 49 -7.31 -10.53 4.46
N GLY A 50 -8.10 -9.47 4.27
CA GLY A 50 -9.53 -9.59 4.01
C GLY A 50 -9.83 -10.28 2.67
N ARG A 51 -9.14 -9.84 1.61
CA ARG A 51 -9.25 -10.44 0.26
C ARG A 51 -8.77 -11.89 0.26
N ALA A 52 -7.61 -12.16 0.87
CA ALA A 52 -7.06 -13.51 0.97
C ALA A 52 -7.99 -14.46 1.74
N ALA A 53 -8.58 -13.99 2.85
CA ALA A 53 -9.55 -14.77 3.61
C ALA A 53 -10.82 -15.10 2.81
N GLU A 54 -11.34 -14.16 2.01
CA GLU A 54 -12.48 -14.43 1.12
C GLU A 54 -12.14 -15.54 0.12
N GLU A 55 -11.00 -15.42 -0.56
CA GLU A 55 -10.57 -16.39 -1.57
C GLU A 55 -10.34 -17.78 -0.99
N ILE A 56 -9.67 -17.88 0.17
CA ILE A 56 -9.38 -19.18 0.81
C ILE A 56 -10.65 -19.87 1.29
N ILE A 57 -11.62 -19.12 1.83
CA ILE A 57 -12.81 -19.69 2.46
C ILE A 57 -13.94 -19.95 1.44
N PHE A 58 -14.13 -19.04 0.49
CA PHE A 58 -15.25 -19.08 -0.47
C PHE A 58 -14.83 -19.43 -1.90
N GLY A 59 -13.54 -19.33 -2.22
CA GLY A 59 -12.99 -19.58 -3.56
C GLY A 59 -12.89 -18.31 -4.42
N GLU A 60 -12.05 -18.39 -5.45
CA GLU A 60 -11.81 -17.29 -6.42
C GLU A 60 -13.11 -16.69 -7.02
N PRO A 61 -14.14 -17.48 -7.40
CA PRO A 61 -15.37 -16.91 -7.98
C PRO A 61 -16.20 -16.07 -7.01
N GLU A 62 -16.02 -16.26 -5.70
CA GLU A 62 -16.80 -15.60 -4.64
C GLU A 62 -16.08 -14.37 -4.04
N VAL A 63 -14.92 -14.01 -4.61
CA VAL A 63 -14.17 -12.81 -4.26
C VAL A 63 -15.01 -11.55 -4.51
N THR A 64 -15.19 -10.70 -3.49
CA THR A 64 -16.18 -9.60 -3.55
C THR A 64 -15.57 -8.25 -3.92
N THR A 65 -16.40 -7.22 -4.14
CA THR A 65 -15.92 -5.83 -4.27
C THR A 65 -15.57 -5.16 -2.94
N GLY A 66 -15.75 -5.85 -1.81
CA GLY A 66 -15.55 -5.31 -0.46
C GLY A 66 -14.12 -4.85 -0.18
N ALA A 67 -13.11 -5.52 -0.75
CA ALA A 67 -11.70 -5.18 -0.58
C ALA A 67 -11.22 -3.99 -1.44
N ALA A 68 -12.07 -3.36 -2.25
CA ALA A 68 -11.65 -2.30 -3.17
C ALA A 68 -10.97 -1.11 -2.45
N GLY A 69 -11.47 -0.74 -1.27
CA GLY A 69 -10.88 0.33 -0.46
C GLY A 69 -9.51 -0.04 0.12
N ASP A 70 -9.32 -1.30 0.49
CA ASP A 70 -8.03 -1.81 0.97
C ASP A 70 -7.02 -1.88 -0.17
N LEU A 71 -7.42 -2.40 -1.34
CA LEU A 71 -6.60 -2.46 -2.55
C LEU A 71 -6.08 -1.09 -2.99
N GLN A 72 -6.91 -0.05 -2.90
CA GLN A 72 -6.48 1.33 -3.20
C GLN A 72 -5.45 1.84 -2.18
N GLN A 73 -5.67 1.58 -0.89
CA GLN A 73 -4.77 2.00 0.17
C GLN A 73 -3.41 1.30 0.07
N ILE A 74 -3.38 -0.02 -0.11
CA ILE A 74 -2.14 -0.77 -0.23
C ILE A 74 -1.36 -0.38 -1.50
N THR A 75 -2.06 -0.13 -2.62
CA THR A 75 -1.41 0.28 -3.88
C THR A 75 -0.75 1.65 -3.72
N SER A 76 -1.45 2.58 -3.06
CA SER A 76 -0.90 3.88 -2.72
C SER A 76 0.33 3.77 -1.80
N LEU A 77 0.27 2.89 -0.80
CA LEU A 77 1.37 2.67 0.14
C LEU A 77 2.60 2.04 -0.53
N ALA A 78 2.40 1.00 -1.34
CA ALA A 78 3.46 0.36 -2.12
C ALA A 78 4.11 1.37 -3.08
N LYS A 79 3.30 2.22 -3.72
CA LYS A 79 3.81 3.31 -4.57
C LYS A 79 4.66 4.31 -3.79
N GLN A 80 4.26 4.70 -2.58
CA GLN A 80 5.07 5.57 -1.72
C GLN A 80 6.39 4.91 -1.30
N MET A 81 6.35 3.62 -0.97
CA MET A 81 7.56 2.83 -0.67
C MET A 81 8.56 2.89 -1.83
N VAL A 82 8.09 2.73 -3.06
CA VAL A 82 8.94 2.74 -4.25
C VAL A 82 9.39 4.16 -4.63
N VAL A 83 8.45 5.08 -4.81
CA VAL A 83 8.67 6.39 -5.43
C VAL A 83 9.20 7.43 -4.45
N THR A 84 8.73 7.42 -3.20
CA THR A 84 9.05 8.47 -2.22
C THR A 84 10.16 8.03 -1.28
N PHE A 85 10.10 6.78 -0.81
CA PHE A 85 11.00 6.30 0.23
C PHE A 85 12.21 5.51 -0.29
N GLY A 86 12.26 5.20 -1.60
CA GLY A 86 13.36 4.43 -2.19
C GLY A 86 13.51 3.03 -1.58
N MET A 87 12.41 2.42 -1.14
CA MET A 87 12.38 1.13 -0.43
C MET A 87 12.26 -0.08 -1.37
N SER A 88 12.80 0.03 -2.58
CA SER A 88 12.74 -0.99 -3.62
C SER A 88 14.09 -1.21 -4.28
N ASP A 89 14.18 -2.19 -5.17
CA ASP A 89 15.41 -2.53 -5.91
C ASP A 89 15.86 -1.43 -6.88
N ILE A 90 15.02 -0.42 -7.12
CA ILE A 90 15.34 0.78 -7.91
C ILE A 90 16.38 1.65 -7.17
N GLY A 91 16.52 1.45 -5.86
CA GLY A 91 17.55 2.07 -5.02
C GLY A 91 17.03 3.12 -4.04
N PRO A 92 17.90 3.64 -3.16
CA PRO A 92 17.54 4.50 -2.04
C PRO A 92 17.46 5.99 -2.44
N TRP A 93 16.65 6.30 -3.44
CA TRP A 93 16.44 7.68 -3.91
C TRP A 93 14.97 7.97 -4.17
N SER A 94 14.59 9.24 -4.03
CA SER A 94 13.22 9.70 -4.30
C SER A 94 13.07 10.01 -5.78
N LEU A 95 12.06 9.40 -6.40
CA LEU A 95 11.63 9.65 -7.77
C LEU A 95 10.59 10.79 -7.84
N MET A 96 10.20 11.35 -6.69
CA MET A 96 9.43 12.59 -6.68
C MET A 96 10.33 13.75 -7.10
N ASP A 97 9.99 14.36 -8.24
CA ASP A 97 10.51 15.67 -8.58
C ASP A 97 9.99 16.70 -7.57
N GLY A 98 10.85 17.57 -7.04
CA GLY A 98 10.45 18.66 -6.15
C GLY A 98 9.42 19.60 -6.79
N SER A 99 9.38 19.64 -8.13
CA SER A 99 8.36 20.37 -8.89
C SER A 99 6.96 19.73 -8.84
N ALA A 100 6.85 18.42 -8.56
CA ALA A 100 5.58 17.69 -8.47
C ALA A 100 4.83 17.96 -7.15
N GLN A 101 5.49 18.55 -6.15
CA GLN A 101 4.86 19.09 -4.95
C GLN A 101 4.23 20.48 -5.18
N SER A 102 4.51 21.13 -6.32
CA SER A 102 3.86 22.39 -6.68
C SER A 102 2.35 22.20 -6.85
N GLY A 103 1.56 23.15 -6.35
CA GLY A 103 0.10 23.19 -6.53
C GLY A 103 -0.31 23.42 -8.00
N ASP A 104 0.64 23.70 -8.86
CA ASP A 104 0.44 23.91 -10.29
C ASP A 104 0.34 22.58 -11.06
N VAL A 105 -0.84 22.32 -11.61
CA VAL A 105 -1.19 21.12 -12.38
C VAL A 105 -0.31 20.96 -13.62
N ILE A 106 0.11 22.08 -14.24
CA ILE A 106 0.92 22.07 -15.46
C ILE A 106 2.33 21.57 -15.14
N MET A 107 2.93 22.06 -14.05
CA MET A 107 4.25 21.64 -13.60
C MET A 107 4.28 20.14 -13.26
N ARG A 108 3.22 19.65 -12.61
CA ARG A 108 3.06 18.23 -12.25
C ARG A 108 2.93 17.33 -13.48
N MET A 109 2.33 17.82 -14.57
CA MET A 109 2.21 17.09 -15.83
C MET A 109 3.53 17.05 -16.60
N MET A 110 4.30 18.14 -16.58
CA MET A 110 5.63 18.17 -17.20
C MET A 110 6.65 17.26 -16.48
N ALA A 111 6.63 17.22 -15.15
CA ALA A 111 7.48 16.32 -14.37
C ALA A 111 7.17 14.83 -14.58
N ARG A 112 5.94 14.49 -14.99
CA ARG A 112 5.60 13.12 -15.39
C ARG A 112 6.17 12.74 -16.76
N ASN A 113 6.33 13.72 -17.65
CA ASN A 113 6.87 13.52 -19.00
C ASN A 113 8.40 13.46 -19.05
N SER A 114 9.11 13.79 -17.97
CA SER A 114 10.57 13.66 -17.87
C SER A 114 11.03 12.27 -17.40
N MET A 115 10.11 11.37 -17.05
CA MET A 115 10.41 10.01 -16.63
C MET A 115 10.62 9.11 -17.85
N SER A 116 11.74 8.37 -17.87
CA SER A 116 11.97 7.37 -18.93
C SER A 116 10.95 6.23 -18.83
N GLU A 117 10.47 5.72 -19.97
CA GLU A 117 9.55 4.57 -20.02
C GLU A 117 10.06 3.37 -19.22
N LYS A 118 11.35 3.04 -19.36
CA LYS A 118 12.00 1.96 -18.60
C LYS A 118 11.84 2.12 -17.08
N LEU A 119 12.05 3.34 -16.58
CA LEU A 119 11.90 3.62 -15.15
C LEU A 119 10.43 3.48 -14.70
N ALA A 120 9.47 3.87 -15.55
CA ALA A 120 8.05 3.67 -15.25
C ALA A 120 7.70 2.18 -15.16
N GLU A 121 8.21 1.36 -16.10
CA GLU A 121 8.07 -0.10 -16.06
C GLU A 121 8.72 -0.71 -14.81
N ASP A 122 9.91 -0.23 -14.43
CA ASP A 122 10.61 -0.68 -13.21
C ASP A 122 9.80 -0.34 -11.94
N ILE A 123 9.19 0.85 -11.88
CA ILE A 123 8.31 1.27 -10.77
C ILE A 123 7.08 0.36 -10.69
N ASP A 124 6.38 0.17 -11.80
CA ASP A 124 5.15 -0.63 -11.82
C ASP A 124 5.46 -2.09 -11.46
N SER A 125 6.58 -2.62 -11.94
CA SER A 125 7.08 -3.96 -11.58
C SER A 125 7.41 -4.08 -10.09
N ALA A 126 8.04 -3.07 -9.50
CA ALA A 126 8.35 -3.05 -8.07
C ALA A 126 7.08 -2.96 -7.19
N ILE A 127 6.10 -2.15 -7.58
CA ILE A 127 4.81 -2.04 -6.88
C ILE A 127 4.07 -3.38 -6.92
N LYS A 128 4.01 -4.00 -8.11
CA LYS A 128 3.39 -5.32 -8.29
C LYS A 128 4.08 -6.37 -7.42
N ARG A 129 5.41 -6.42 -7.44
CA ARG A 129 6.18 -7.37 -6.63
C ARG A 129 5.91 -7.25 -5.14
N ILE A 130 5.92 -6.02 -4.60
CA ILE A 130 5.60 -5.79 -3.18
C ILE A 130 4.20 -6.30 -2.83
N SER A 131 3.24 -6.09 -3.73
CA SER A 131 1.84 -6.51 -3.51
C SER A 131 1.69 -8.03 -3.59
N ASP A 132 2.33 -8.66 -4.57
CA ASP A 132 2.35 -10.11 -4.77
C ASP A 132 3.02 -10.81 -3.57
N GLU A 133 4.22 -10.36 -3.16
CA GLU A 133 4.94 -10.88 -2.00
C GLU A 133 4.12 -10.76 -0.71
N ALA A 134 3.37 -9.67 -0.56
CA ALA A 134 2.51 -9.48 0.60
C ALA A 134 1.25 -10.36 0.57
N TYR A 135 0.79 -10.79 -0.61
CA TYR A 135 -0.38 -11.67 -0.77
C TYR A 135 -0.05 -13.15 -0.51
N GLU A 136 1.22 -13.53 -0.64
CA GLU A 136 1.70 -14.91 -0.43
C GLU A 136 2.01 -15.27 1.04
N ILE A 137 1.98 -14.29 1.96
CA ILE A 137 2.25 -14.48 3.41
C ILE A 137 1.03 -15.03 4.13
#